data_AF-A0AAX6N4W3-F1
#
_entry.id   AF-A0AAX6N4W3-F1
#
_cell.length_a   1.000
_cell.length_b   1.000
_cell.length_c   1.000
_cell.angle_alpha   90.00
_cell.angle_beta   90.00
_cell.angle_gamma   90.00
#
_symmetry.space_group_name_H-M   'P 1'
#
loop_
_entity.id
_entity.type
_entity.pdbx_description
1 polymer ?
#
loop_
_entity_poly.entity_id
_entity_poly.type
_entity_poly.pdbx_seq_one_letter_code
_entity_poly.pdbx_strand_id
1 'polypeptide(L)'
;MATCQNCNHKWNWRTTFKQLLTFRNVLECPHCDKQQYISAKSQKRLSIYSFAPLIIWLILSLLDFSFPSIVVAELIFFIAAVIMMPLSYEVSSEEEPLW
;
A
#
# COMPACT_ATOMS: atom_id res chain seq x y z
N MET A 1 5.45 3.07 -9.02
CA MET A 1 6.28 1.86 -8.96
C MET A 1 7.50 2.19 -8.16
N ALA A 2 7.86 1.35 -7.19
CA ALA A 2 9.03 1.56 -6.35
C ALA A 2 10.32 1.50 -7.18
N THR A 3 11.19 2.51 -7.02
CA THR A 3 12.55 2.53 -7.56
C THR A 3 13.53 2.34 -6.43
N CYS A 4 14.43 1.38 -6.55
CA CYS A 4 15.48 1.19 -5.56
C CYS A 4 16.42 2.40 -5.57
N GLN A 5 16.63 3.05 -4.43
CA GLN A 5 17.52 4.23 -4.37
C GLN A 5 19.01 3.88 -4.59
N ASN A 6 19.41 2.65 -4.29
CA ASN A 6 20.82 2.27 -4.39
C ASN A 6 21.25 1.85 -5.80
N CYS A 7 20.39 1.15 -6.56
CA CYS A 7 20.71 0.68 -7.91
C CYS A 7 19.86 1.33 -9.01
N ASN A 8 18.96 2.26 -8.66
CA ASN A 8 17.97 2.86 -9.57
C ASN A 8 17.10 1.85 -10.34
N HIS A 9 17.07 0.60 -9.89
CA HIS A 9 16.28 -0.44 -10.51
C HIS A 9 14.79 -0.24 -10.18
N LYS A 10 13.95 -0.19 -11.21
CA LYS A 10 12.49 -0.17 -11.07
C LYS A 10 12.00 -1.56 -10.69
N TRP A 11 11.32 -1.66 -9.57
CA TRP A 11 10.74 -2.92 -9.14
C TRP A 11 9.58 -3.30 -10.04
N ASN A 12 9.54 -4.58 -10.39
CA ASN A 12 8.46 -5.11 -11.18
C ASN A 12 7.18 -5.16 -10.32
N TRP A 13 6.01 -4.94 -10.93
CA TRP A 13 4.75 -4.90 -10.17
C TRP A 13 4.53 -6.18 -9.34
N ARG A 14 4.88 -7.34 -9.92
CA ARG A 14 4.78 -8.64 -9.25
C ARG A 14 5.71 -8.79 -8.05
N THR A 15 6.93 -8.22 -8.11
CA THR A 15 7.88 -8.29 -6.99
C THR A 15 7.42 -7.40 -5.85
N THR A 16 6.99 -6.17 -6.16
CA THR A 16 6.42 -5.24 -5.17
C THR A 16 5.20 -5.83 -4.49
N PHE A 17 4.31 -6.47 -5.26
CA PHE A 17 3.11 -7.12 -4.72
C PHE A 17 3.44 -8.29 -3.78
N LYS A 18 4.39 -9.15 -4.16
CA LYS A 18 4.85 -10.24 -3.28
C LYS A 18 5.43 -9.70 -1.97
N GLN A 19 6.24 -8.64 -2.06
CA GLN A 19 6.87 -8.02 -0.90
C GLN A 19 5.88 -7.32 0.03
N LEU A 20 4.86 -6.66 -0.54
CA LEU A 20 3.72 -6.12 0.20
C LEU A 20 2.99 -7.21 0.99
N LEU A 21 2.74 -8.37 0.37
CA LEU A 21 2.12 -9.52 1.03
C LEU A 21 2.99 -10.15 2.12
N THR A 22 4.31 -9.95 2.08
CA THR A 22 5.22 -10.46 3.12
C THR A 22 5.14 -9.60 4.40
N PHE A 23 4.55 -8.40 4.36
CA PHE A 23 4.40 -7.49 5.51
C PHE A 23 5.70 -7.26 6.32
N ARG A 24 6.86 -7.31 5.65
CA ARG A 24 8.16 -7.02 6.26
C ARG A 24 8.49 -5.55 6.06
N ASN A 25 8.91 -4.88 7.14
CA ASN A 25 9.40 -3.49 7.07
C ASN A 25 10.71 -3.38 6.30
N VAL A 26 11.52 -4.45 6.31
CA VAL A 26 12.76 -4.58 5.54
C VAL A 26 12.49 -5.36 4.26
N LEU A 27 12.77 -4.73 3.13
CA LEU A 27 12.60 -5.30 1.80
C LEU A 27 13.96 -5.38 1.12
N GLU A 28 14.41 -6.58 0.77
CA GLU A 28 15.66 -6.74 0.02
C GLU A 28 15.41 -6.52 -1.48
N CYS A 29 16.26 -5.71 -2.11
CA CYS A 29 16.16 -5.48 -3.56
C CYS A 29 16.65 -6.71 -4.33
N PRO A 30 15.86 -7.31 -5.25
CA PRO A 30 16.24 -8.52 -5.97
C PRO A 30 17.40 -8.35 -6.96
N HIS A 31 17.89 -7.13 -7.18
CA HIS A 31 18.97 -6.83 -8.11
C HIS A 31 20.29 -6.48 -7.40
N CYS A 32 20.23 -5.92 -6.19
CA CYS A 32 21.43 -5.47 -5.48
C CYS A 32 21.55 -6.01 -4.06
N ASP A 33 20.60 -6.84 -3.63
CA ASP A 33 20.46 -7.45 -2.29
C ASP A 33 20.53 -6.45 -1.13
N LYS A 34 20.48 -5.15 -1.42
CA LYS A 34 20.46 -4.12 -0.40
C LYS A 34 19.08 -4.05 0.22
N GLN A 35 19.08 -3.90 1.54
CA GLN A 35 17.90 -3.62 2.32
C GLN A 35 17.34 -2.24 1.93
N GLN A 36 16.03 -2.21 1.78
CA GLN A 36 15.22 -1.03 1.51
C GLN A 36 14.11 -1.00 2.55
N TYR A 37 13.76 0.18 2.99
CA TYR A 37 12.69 0.43 3.93
C TYR A 37 11.51 1.06 3.20
N ILE A 38 10.33 0.90 3.77
CA ILE A 38 9.13 1.60 3.30
C ILE A 38 9.34 3.09 3.57
N SER A 39 9.14 3.96 2.57
CA SER A 39 9.30 5.39 2.81
C SER A 39 8.21 5.94 3.74
N ALA A 40 8.54 6.96 4.54
CA ALA A 40 7.59 7.57 5.46
C ALA A 40 6.37 8.14 4.70
N LYS A 41 6.56 8.58 3.46
CA LYS A 41 5.48 9.04 2.57
C LYS A 41 4.52 7.92 2.17
N SER A 42 5.05 6.73 1.87
CA SER A 42 4.21 5.57 1.54
C SER A 42 3.45 5.07 2.77
N GLN A 43 4.11 5.08 3.93
CA GLN A 43 3.51 4.72 5.22
C GLN A 43 2.40 5.71 5.63
N LYS A 44 2.60 7.02 5.41
CA LYS A 44 1.58 8.05 5.63
C LYS A 44 0.38 7.90 4.70
N ARG A 45 0.62 7.57 3.43
CA ARG A 45 -0.46 7.26 2.47
C ARG A 45 -1.25 6.03 2.89
N LEU A 46 -0.57 4.96 3.29
CA LEU A 46 -1.17 3.77 3.88
C LEU A 46 -2.09 4.11 5.05
N SER A 47 -1.60 4.96 5.98
CA SER A 47 -2.37 5.41 7.13
C SER A 47 -3.63 6.18 6.72
N ILE A 48 -3.57 7.02 5.67
CA ILE A 48 -4.74 7.70 5.10
C ILE A 48 -5.71 6.69 4.46
N TYR A 49 -5.21 5.70 3.71
CA TYR A 49 -6.05 4.66 3.12
C TYR A 49 -6.78 3.83 4.18
N SER A 50 -6.22 3.66 5.38
CA SER A 50 -6.89 3.00 6.51
C SER A 50 -8.16 3.72 6.97
N PHE A 51 -8.30 5.03 6.71
CA PHE A 51 -9.52 5.79 7.02
C PHE A 51 -10.59 5.72 5.92
N ALA A 52 -10.24 5.31 4.71
CA ALA A 52 -11.18 5.25 3.59
C ALA A 52 -12.39 4.32 3.82
N PRO A 53 -12.26 3.13 4.44
CA PRO A 53 -13.41 2.26 4.74
C PRO A 53 -14.44 2.95 5.63
N LEU A 54 -14.00 3.64 6.69
CA LEU A 54 -14.89 4.37 7.59
C LEU A 54 -15.72 5.44 6.85
N ILE A 55 -15.10 6.14 5.89
CA ILE A 55 -15.78 7.16 5.07
C ILE A 55 -16.78 6.49 4.13
N ILE A 56 -16.39 5.39 3.46
CA ILE A 56 -17.26 4.63 2.55
C ILE A 56 -18.47 4.09 3.31
N TRP A 57 -18.26 3.50 4.48
CA TRP A 57 -19.31 3.01 5.35
C TRP A 57 -20.30 4.12 5.72
N LEU A 58 -19.78 5.26 6.17
CA LEU A 58 -20.62 6.41 6.56
C LEU A 58 -21.49 6.87 5.39
N ILE A 59 -20.90 7.03 4.19
CA ILE A 59 -21.63 7.45 2.99
C ILE A 59 -22.71 6.44 2.63
N LEU A 60 -22.38 5.15 2.53
CA LEU A 60 -23.34 4.13 2.13
C LEU A 60 -24.46 3.95 3.16
N SER A 61 -24.15 4.12 4.45
CA SER A 61 -25.15 4.11 5.52
C SER A 61 -26.09 5.32 5.45
N LEU A 62 -25.61 6.49 5.01
CA LEU A 62 -26.46 7.68 4.81
C LEU A 62 -27.38 7.55 3.58
N LEU A 63 -27.05 6.66 2.64
CA LEU A 63 -27.86 6.36 1.46
C LEU A 63 -28.85 5.20 1.70
N ASP A 64 -29.02 4.74 2.94
CA ASP A 64 -29.89 3.61 3.31
C ASP A 64 -29.59 2.30 2.57
N PHE A 65 -28.32 2.04 2.24
CA PHE A 65 -27.92 0.74 1.67
C PHE A 65 -28.02 -0.39 2.70
N SER A 66 -28.38 -1.58 2.23
CA SER A 66 -28.40 -2.77 3.09
C SER A 66 -26.99 -3.15 3.56
N PHE A 67 -26.89 -3.70 4.78
CA PHE A 67 -25.61 -4.14 5.36
C PHE A 67 -24.80 -5.06 4.42
N PRO A 68 -25.38 -6.07 3.75
CA PRO A 68 -24.63 -6.89 2.78
C PRO A 68 -24.04 -6.07 1.62
N SER A 69 -24.75 -5.06 1.13
CA SER A 69 -24.28 -4.20 0.04
C SER A 69 -23.05 -3.39 0.46
N ILE A 70 -23.05 -2.88 1.70
CA ILE A 70 -21.93 -2.13 2.26
C ILE A 70 -20.69 -3.03 2.33
N VAL A 71 -20.83 -4.24 2.87
CA VAL A 71 -19.73 -5.21 2.99
C VAL A 71 -19.15 -5.56 1.62
N VAL A 72 -20.00 -5.79 0.60
CA VAL A 72 -19.53 -6.08 -0.76
C VAL A 72 -18.78 -4.89 -1.35
N ALA A 73 -19.27 -3.66 -1.17
CA ALA A 73 -18.62 -2.46 -1.67
C ALA A 73 -17.23 -2.24 -1.01
N GLU A 74 -17.13 -2.45 0.30
CA GLU A 74 -15.84 -2.37 1.00
C GLU A 74 -14.85 -3.43 0.52
N LEU A 75 -15.32 -4.66 0.28
CA LEU A 75 -14.47 -5.74 -0.21
C LEU A 75 -13.90 -5.41 -1.60
N ILE A 76 -14.73 -4.87 -2.50
CA ILE A 76 -14.32 -4.43 -3.85
C ILE A 76 -13.30 -3.30 -3.74
N PHE A 77 -13.55 -2.32 -2.86
CA PHE A 77 -12.63 -1.22 -2.63
C PHE A 77 -11.29 -1.72 -2.10
N PHE A 78 -11.29 -2.66 -1.15
CA PHE A 78 -10.07 -3.23 -0.60
C PHE A 78 -9.23 -3.96 -1.66
N ILE A 79 -9.87 -4.78 -2.49
CA ILE A 79 -9.20 -5.48 -3.61
C ILE A 79 -8.60 -4.45 -4.59
N ALA A 80 -9.36 -3.41 -4.96
CA ALA A 80 -8.89 -2.36 -5.85
C ALA A 80 -7.72 -1.58 -5.25
N ALA A 81 -7.79 -1.25 -3.96
CA ALA A 81 -6.73 -0.56 -3.23
C ALA A 81 -5.44 -1.38 -3.21
N VAL A 82 -5.52 -2.69 -2.89
CA VAL A 82 -4.37 -3.61 -2.88
C VAL A 82 -3.73 -3.74 -4.27
N ILE A 83 -4.53 -3.74 -5.35
CA ILE A 83 -4.02 -3.77 -6.73
C ILE A 83 -3.33 -2.44 -7.11
N MET A 84 -3.89 -1.30 -6.68
CA MET A 84 -3.36 0.03 -6.98
C MET A 84 -2.17 0.43 -6.09
N MET A 85 -2.06 -0.12 -4.89
CA MET A 85 -1.00 0.15 -3.91
C MET A 85 0.44 0.05 -4.49
N PRO A 86 0.83 -1.01 -5.22
CA PRO A 86 2.17 -1.09 -5.85
C PRO A 86 2.46 0.02 -6.87
N LEU A 87 1.45 0.72 -7.40
CA LEU A 87 1.66 1.87 -8.28
C LEU A 87 2.14 3.10 -7.51
N SER A 88 1.65 3.31 -6.30
CA SER A 88 1.97 4.45 -5.43
C SER A 88 3.02 4.13 -4.35
N TYR A 89 3.48 2.88 -4.30
CA TYR A 89 4.48 2.42 -3.34
C TYR A 89 5.85 3.02 -3.64
N GLU A 90 6.44 3.69 -2.65
CA GLU A 90 7.76 4.31 -2.69
C GLU A 90 8.63 3.66 -1.60
N VAL A 91 9.90 3.38 -1.94
CA VAL A 91 10.88 2.75 -1.05
C VAL A 91 12.04 3.72 -0.80
N SER A 92 12.60 3.68 0.40
CA SER A 92 13.75 4.47 0.82
C SER A 92 14.92 3.55 1.18
N SER A 93 16.16 4.00 1.01
CA SER A 93 17.34 3.22 1.43
C SER A 93 17.59 3.26 2.93
N GLU A 94 17.03 4.24 3.62
CA GLU A 94 17.15 4.43 5.06
C GLU A 94 15.78 4.26 5.72
N GLU A 95 15.77 3.82 6.97
CA GLU A 95 14.55 3.81 7.77
C GLU A 95 14.20 5.27 8.10
N GLU A 96 13.33 5.85 7.28
CA GLU A 96 12.86 7.22 7.51
C GLU A 96 12.04 7.25 8.80
N PRO A 97 12.40 8.10 9.78
CA PRO A 97 11.59 8.25 10.97
C PRO A 97 10.22 8.80 10.57
N LEU A 98 9.18 8.20 11.13
CA LEU A 98 7.78 8.57 10.91
C LEU A 98 7.41 9.95 11.52
N TRP A 99 8.35 10.57 12.24
CA TRP A 99 8.21 11.82 13.00
C TRP A 99 9.53 12.59 13.04
#